data_AF-A0AA43JP56-F1
#
_entry.id   AF-A0AA43JP56-F1
#
_cell.length_a   1.000
_cell.length_b   1.000
_cell.length_c   1.000
_cell.angle_alpha   90.00
_cell.angle_beta   90.00
_cell.angle_gamma   90.00
#
_symmetry.space_group_name_H-M   'P 1'
#
loop_
_entity.id
_entity.type
_entity.pdbx_description
1 polymer ?
#
loop_
_entity_poly.entity_id
_entity_poly.type
_entity_poly.pdbx_seq_one_letter_code
_entity_poly.pdbx_strand_id
1 'polypeptide(L)'
;MSDVSQAIAQSTTVPEELVMRSAKARAQASGTSVDDVLAAWAGGGSIAASGPSPTPASDPAPAAATEVAPEAGTQVAAEVVATAAPVTEPVAVAVLEMDEDEPIEAVALRDRLAFAVKIGAAAGLMFGIFVALVSTRVALSRIAPEFEGEALRASSLSAPADVLLYVTALTTIFGALLASAAALIPTWFDRGYTVRTSTRSLTVIGAAVGAVAGLIGSGVIMAAGSTVEPTLPEDPVMVALAPVGSSILLVAVMVAVGIVVSTVVQAMALPAGLTASEEVESDVIKHRLATSYLMPVLVIGAIASFVLPFAWLLLTFHASAPLIAIVAAGGILTFAGLAASKPNGSISAGEFAVAAVGIGIVLLFVALVTNAVSGGGGHSDEESPTEDHAVVQVRI
;
A
#
# COMPACT_ATOMS: atom_id res chain seq x y z
N MET A 1 -27.69 -37.63 -11.98
CA MET A 1 -27.16 -36.25 -11.89
C MET A 1 -26.56 -35.80 -13.23
N SER A 2 -25.70 -36.58 -13.87
CA SER A 2 -25.10 -36.31 -15.20
C SER A 2 -26.11 -36.26 -16.35
N ASP A 3 -27.11 -37.12 -16.35
CA ASP A 3 -27.87 -37.37 -17.57
C ASP A 3 -28.79 -36.19 -17.95
N VAL A 4 -29.28 -35.45 -16.95
CA VAL A 4 -30.12 -34.26 -17.15
C VAL A 4 -29.27 -33.03 -17.51
N SER A 5 -28.12 -32.84 -16.85
CA SER A 5 -27.18 -31.75 -17.19
C SER A 5 -26.59 -31.92 -18.59
N GLN A 6 -26.27 -33.16 -18.97
CA GLN A 6 -25.77 -33.50 -20.29
C GLN A 6 -26.82 -33.30 -21.38
N ALA A 7 -28.09 -33.64 -21.12
CA ALA A 7 -29.21 -33.40 -22.05
C ALA A 7 -29.48 -31.90 -22.26
N ILE A 8 -29.39 -31.08 -21.21
CA ILE A 8 -29.52 -29.61 -21.30
C ILE A 8 -28.32 -29.00 -22.04
N ALA A 9 -27.11 -29.49 -21.77
CA ALA A 9 -25.88 -29.05 -22.44
C ALA A 9 -25.94 -29.31 -23.96
N GLN A 10 -26.40 -30.50 -24.37
CA GLN A 10 -26.54 -30.87 -25.77
C GLN A 10 -27.63 -30.08 -26.50
N SER A 11 -28.77 -29.79 -25.84
CA SER A 11 -29.86 -29.01 -26.45
C SER A 11 -29.56 -27.51 -26.54
N THR A 12 -28.77 -26.97 -25.62
CA THR A 12 -28.46 -25.52 -25.56
C THR A 12 -27.13 -25.17 -26.23
N THR A 13 -26.34 -26.15 -26.68
CA THR A 13 -24.97 -25.96 -27.19
C THR A 13 -24.06 -25.24 -26.18
N VAL A 14 -24.29 -25.50 -24.88
CA VAL A 14 -23.52 -24.92 -23.77
C VAL A 14 -22.78 -26.06 -23.06
N PRO A 15 -21.47 -25.94 -22.75
CA PRO A 15 -20.73 -26.95 -22.00
C PRO A 15 -21.38 -27.34 -20.66
N GLU A 16 -21.37 -28.63 -20.33
CA GLU A 16 -22.03 -29.20 -19.15
C GLU A 16 -21.57 -28.56 -17.83
N GLU A 17 -20.28 -28.22 -17.71
CA GLU A 17 -19.74 -27.55 -16.52
C GLU A 17 -20.37 -26.17 -16.27
N LEU A 18 -20.69 -25.43 -17.34
CA LEU A 18 -21.33 -24.12 -17.21
C LEU A 18 -22.81 -24.25 -16.83
N VAL A 19 -23.49 -25.27 -17.35
CA VAL A 19 -24.86 -25.62 -16.96
C VAL A 19 -24.90 -25.93 -15.46
N MET A 20 -23.98 -26.77 -14.97
CA MET A 20 -23.90 -27.15 -13.56
C MET A 20 -23.55 -25.96 -12.65
N ARG A 21 -22.60 -25.11 -13.06
CA ARG A 21 -22.24 -23.89 -12.31
C ARG A 21 -23.40 -22.91 -12.22
N SER A 22 -24.16 -22.76 -13.32
CA SER A 22 -25.32 -21.86 -13.38
C SER A 22 -26.53 -22.40 -12.60
N ALA A 23 -26.73 -23.72 -12.57
CA ALA A 23 -27.77 -24.36 -11.77
C ALA A 23 -27.46 -24.21 -10.28
N LYS A 24 -26.20 -24.44 -9.87
CA LYS A 24 -25.74 -24.24 -8.49
C LYS A 24 -25.91 -22.80 -8.01
N ALA A 25 -25.57 -21.83 -8.86
CA ALA A 25 -25.72 -20.40 -8.53
C ALA A 25 -27.20 -20.00 -8.34
N ARG A 26 -28.11 -20.51 -9.16
CA ARG A 26 -29.56 -20.22 -9.02
C ARG A 26 -30.19 -20.97 -7.84
N ALA A 27 -29.80 -22.21 -7.59
CA ALA A 27 -30.22 -22.95 -6.40
C ALA A 27 -29.89 -22.17 -5.11
N GLN A 28 -28.68 -21.61 -5.03
CA GLN A 28 -28.26 -20.76 -3.92
C GLN A 28 -29.04 -19.44 -3.84
N ALA A 29 -29.33 -18.79 -4.97
CA ALA A 29 -30.08 -17.53 -4.99
C ALA A 29 -31.58 -17.69 -4.68
N SER A 30 -32.16 -18.83 -5.04
CA SER A 30 -33.59 -19.13 -4.85
C SER A 30 -33.88 -19.98 -3.62
N GLY A 31 -32.86 -20.44 -2.89
CA GLY A 31 -33.01 -21.33 -1.73
C GLY A 31 -33.59 -22.71 -2.09
N THR A 32 -33.39 -23.18 -3.32
CA THR A 32 -33.93 -24.46 -3.83
C THR A 32 -32.79 -25.44 -4.11
N SER A 33 -33.11 -26.70 -4.40
CA SER A 33 -32.07 -27.68 -4.75
C SER A 33 -31.59 -27.51 -6.19
N VAL A 34 -30.36 -27.96 -6.47
CA VAL A 34 -29.79 -27.92 -7.83
C VAL A 34 -30.59 -28.79 -8.80
N ASP A 35 -31.12 -29.92 -8.31
CA ASP A 35 -31.92 -30.85 -9.09
C ASP A 35 -33.27 -30.24 -9.50
N ASP A 36 -33.89 -29.42 -8.65
CA ASP A 36 -35.14 -28.72 -8.96
C ASP A 36 -34.93 -27.68 -10.08
N VAL A 37 -33.80 -26.97 -10.06
CA VAL A 37 -33.44 -25.98 -11.09
C VAL A 37 -33.18 -26.68 -12.43
N LEU A 38 -32.48 -27.82 -12.42
CA LEU A 38 -32.22 -28.61 -13.63
C LEU A 38 -33.51 -29.23 -14.19
N ALA A 39 -34.39 -29.73 -13.33
CA ALA A 39 -35.69 -30.27 -13.73
C ALA A 39 -36.61 -29.19 -14.34
N ALA A 40 -36.58 -27.96 -13.78
CA ALA A 40 -37.29 -26.82 -14.33
C ALA A 40 -36.79 -26.43 -15.74
N TRP A 41 -35.50 -26.60 -16.01
CA TRP A 41 -34.91 -26.35 -17.32
C TRP A 41 -35.14 -27.47 -18.33
N ALA A 42 -35.24 -28.71 -17.84
CA ALA A 42 -35.57 -29.89 -18.65
C ALA A 42 -37.06 -29.96 -19.06
N GLY A 43 -37.85 -28.91 -18.78
CA GLY A 43 -39.25 -28.78 -19.20
C GLY A 43 -40.29 -29.25 -18.18
N GLY A 44 -39.89 -29.53 -16.93
CA GLY A 44 -40.80 -29.87 -15.83
C GLY A 44 -41.19 -28.65 -15.00
N GLY A 45 -42.31 -28.00 -15.35
CA GLY A 45 -43.18 -27.18 -14.47
C GLY A 45 -42.59 -26.26 -13.38
N SER A 46 -42.50 -24.96 -13.70
CA SER A 46 -42.70 -23.75 -12.85
C SER A 46 -42.48 -23.83 -11.32
N ILE A 47 -41.42 -23.18 -10.83
CA ILE A 47 -41.41 -22.60 -9.48
C ILE A 47 -42.24 -21.30 -9.54
N ALA A 48 -43.39 -21.30 -8.88
CA ALA A 48 -44.14 -20.09 -8.59
C ALA A 48 -43.28 -19.17 -7.69
N ALA A 49 -43.05 -17.94 -8.14
CA ALA A 49 -42.46 -16.90 -7.32
C ALA A 49 -43.44 -16.53 -6.20
N SER A 50 -43.15 -16.98 -4.97
CA SER A 50 -43.76 -16.38 -3.78
C SER A 50 -42.87 -15.21 -3.34
N GLY A 51 -43.35 -14.00 -3.62
CA GLY A 51 -42.81 -12.77 -3.04
C GLY A 51 -42.98 -12.72 -1.51
N PRO A 52 -42.36 -11.74 -0.84
CA PRO A 52 -42.29 -11.68 0.61
C PRO A 52 -43.62 -11.23 1.21
N SER A 53 -44.14 -11.97 2.20
CA SER A 53 -45.22 -11.51 3.09
C SER A 53 -45.09 -12.21 4.46
N PRO A 54 -45.68 -11.67 5.53
CA PRO A 54 -44.98 -11.09 6.66
C PRO A 54 -44.99 -12.02 7.88
N THR A 55 -44.07 -11.77 8.80
CA THR A 55 -44.04 -12.34 10.16
C THR A 55 -45.39 -12.23 10.87
N PRO A 56 -45.86 -13.31 11.50
CA PRO A 56 -46.57 -13.21 12.76
C PRO A 56 -45.80 -13.96 13.86
N ALA A 57 -45.64 -13.27 14.98
CA ALA A 57 -45.24 -13.85 16.25
C ALA A 57 -46.17 -15.01 16.67
N SER A 58 -45.62 -16.00 17.36
CA SER A 58 -46.14 -16.54 18.62
C SER A 58 -45.33 -17.77 19.07
N ASP A 59 -44.77 -17.65 20.27
CA ASP A 59 -44.37 -18.74 21.19
C ASP A 59 -45.59 -19.66 21.47
N PRO A 60 -45.42 -20.96 21.79
CA PRO A 60 -45.05 -21.35 23.16
C PRO A 60 -44.13 -22.61 23.30
N ALA A 61 -43.34 -22.62 24.37
CA ALA A 61 -42.78 -23.77 25.09
C ALA A 61 -43.89 -24.77 25.57
N PRO A 62 -43.64 -26.03 26.08
CA PRO A 62 -42.50 -26.41 26.94
C PRO A 62 -42.00 -27.89 26.94
N ALA A 63 -40.87 -28.06 27.68
CA ALA A 63 -40.47 -29.18 28.56
C ALA A 63 -39.99 -30.55 28.01
N ALA A 64 -38.76 -30.92 28.36
CA ALA A 64 -38.46 -32.08 29.22
C ALA A 64 -37.00 -32.05 29.73
N ALA A 65 -36.84 -32.28 31.03
CA ALA A 65 -35.59 -32.32 31.79
C ALA A 65 -35.06 -33.77 31.95
N THR A 66 -33.83 -33.88 32.49
CA THR A 66 -33.19 -34.95 33.32
C THR A 66 -31.68 -34.96 32.97
N GLU A 67 -30.78 -34.32 33.73
CA GLU A 67 -30.20 -34.65 35.06
C GLU A 67 -29.44 -35.99 35.12
N VAL A 68 -28.11 -35.94 35.32
CA VAL A 68 -27.29 -36.36 36.51
C VAL A 68 -25.90 -36.85 36.05
N ALA A 69 -24.86 -36.28 36.66
CA ALA A 69 -23.45 -36.73 36.64
C ALA A 69 -23.19 -37.80 37.76
N PRO A 70 -22.02 -37.88 38.41
CA PRO A 70 -20.70 -38.42 38.02
C PRO A 70 -20.27 -39.63 38.91
N GLU A 71 -19.21 -40.36 38.55
CA GLU A 71 -18.42 -41.13 39.54
C GLU A 71 -16.91 -41.02 39.28
N ALA A 72 -16.19 -40.77 40.38
CA ALA A 72 -14.74 -40.70 40.54
C ALA A 72 -14.24 -41.96 41.27
N GLY A 73 -12.97 -42.36 41.12
CA GLY A 73 -12.40 -43.44 41.94
C GLY A 73 -10.94 -43.85 41.68
N THR A 74 -10.04 -43.24 42.44
CA THR A 74 -8.61 -43.46 42.76
C THR A 74 -8.17 -44.89 43.16
N GLN A 75 -6.91 -45.29 42.85
CA GLN A 75 -5.85 -45.90 43.73
C GLN A 75 -4.82 -46.73 42.92
N VAL A 76 -3.56 -46.32 42.75
CA VAL A 76 -2.35 -46.45 43.61
C VAL A 76 -2.00 -47.89 44.03
N ALA A 77 -0.91 -48.42 43.47
CA ALA A 77 -0.09 -49.47 44.09
C ALA A 77 1.38 -49.31 43.66
N ALA A 78 2.25 -49.23 44.67
CA ALA A 78 3.69 -49.02 44.58
C ALA A 78 4.44 -50.36 44.57
N GLU A 79 5.55 -50.47 43.87
CA GLU A 79 6.66 -51.32 44.31
C GLU A 79 8.01 -50.69 43.93
N VAL A 80 8.82 -50.50 44.97
CA VAL A 80 10.13 -49.87 44.98
C VAL A 80 11.16 -50.98 45.13
N VAL A 81 12.13 -51.09 44.22
CA VAL A 81 13.42 -51.73 44.51
C VAL A 81 14.54 -50.82 44.02
N ALA A 82 15.26 -50.25 44.99
CA ALA A 82 16.48 -49.48 44.81
C ALA A 82 17.69 -50.42 44.71
N THR A 83 18.68 -50.08 43.87
CA THR A 83 20.13 -50.18 44.17
C THR A 83 20.98 -49.45 43.11
N ALA A 84 21.67 -48.39 43.58
CA ALA A 84 23.00 -47.84 43.19
C ALA A 84 23.33 -47.34 41.75
N ALA A 85 23.32 -46.00 41.61
CA ALA A 85 24.22 -45.02 40.94
C ALA A 85 25.42 -45.49 40.04
N PRO A 86 25.92 -44.67 39.07
CA PRO A 86 25.95 -43.19 39.09
C PRO A 86 25.66 -42.42 37.77
N VAL A 87 25.12 -41.20 37.96
CA VAL A 87 25.34 -39.95 37.21
C VAL A 87 25.32 -40.01 35.67
N THR A 88 24.15 -39.73 35.12
CA THR A 88 24.00 -38.89 33.92
C THR A 88 22.92 -37.88 34.22
N GLU A 89 23.26 -36.60 34.18
CA GLU A 89 22.31 -35.49 34.29
C GLU A 89 21.14 -35.73 33.33
N PRO A 90 19.88 -35.82 33.79
CA PRO A 90 18.78 -35.68 32.87
C PRO A 90 18.79 -34.21 32.46
N VAL A 91 19.20 -33.95 31.22
CA VAL A 91 18.78 -32.74 30.52
C VAL A 91 17.27 -32.70 30.71
N ALA A 92 16.83 -31.78 31.57
CA ALA A 92 15.46 -31.37 31.60
C ALA A 92 15.19 -30.84 30.20
N VAL A 93 14.69 -31.73 29.34
CA VAL A 93 13.83 -31.30 28.26
C VAL A 93 12.68 -30.68 29.02
N ALA A 94 12.79 -29.37 29.23
CA ALA A 94 11.64 -28.51 29.30
C ALA A 94 10.85 -28.90 28.05
N VAL A 95 9.92 -29.84 28.24
CA VAL A 95 8.67 -29.83 27.51
C VAL A 95 8.20 -28.42 27.80
N LEU A 96 8.50 -27.53 26.86
CA LEU A 96 7.72 -26.33 26.66
C LEU A 96 6.34 -26.90 26.48
N GLU A 97 5.61 -26.91 27.60
CA GLU A 97 4.17 -26.94 27.63
C GLU A 97 3.79 -25.97 26.51
N MET A 98 3.33 -26.55 25.39
CA MET A 98 2.66 -25.78 24.38
C MET A 98 1.49 -25.21 25.16
N ASP A 99 1.61 -23.94 25.56
CA ASP A 99 0.50 -23.11 26.02
C ASP A 99 -0.68 -23.52 25.15
N GLU A 100 -1.69 -24.15 25.77
CA GLU A 100 -2.94 -24.44 25.10
C GLU A 100 -3.39 -23.11 24.49
N ASP A 101 -3.46 -23.04 23.17
CA ASP A 101 -3.74 -21.82 22.41
C ASP A 101 -5.03 -21.19 22.95
N GLU A 102 -4.89 -20.21 23.84
CA GLU A 102 -6.00 -19.39 24.31
C GLU A 102 -6.60 -18.74 23.05
N PRO A 103 -7.91 -18.92 22.79
CA PRO A 103 -8.52 -18.46 21.56
C PRO A 103 -8.32 -16.95 21.45
N ILE A 104 -7.53 -16.53 20.46
CA ILE A 104 -7.21 -15.12 20.22
C ILE A 104 -8.52 -14.40 19.90
N GLU A 105 -8.98 -13.53 20.80
CA GLU A 105 -10.16 -12.71 20.56
C GLU A 105 -9.84 -11.58 19.58
N ALA A 106 -10.65 -11.42 18.54
CA ALA A 106 -10.46 -10.35 17.57
C ALA A 106 -10.87 -8.99 18.16
N VAL A 107 -9.92 -8.04 18.19
CA VAL A 107 -10.22 -6.67 18.61
C VAL A 107 -11.18 -6.00 17.61
N ALA A 108 -12.19 -5.30 18.13
CA ALA A 108 -13.16 -4.57 17.33
C ALA A 108 -12.49 -3.57 16.36
N LEU A 109 -13.03 -3.47 15.14
CA LEU A 109 -12.48 -2.62 14.09
C LEU A 109 -12.32 -1.15 14.52
N ARG A 110 -13.26 -0.62 15.31
CA ARG A 110 -13.20 0.77 15.79
C ARG A 110 -11.94 1.01 16.64
N ASP A 111 -11.59 0.04 17.49
CA ASP A 111 -10.50 0.18 18.46
C ASP A 111 -9.16 0.01 17.73
N ARG A 112 -9.11 -0.91 16.76
CA ARG A 112 -8.01 -1.03 15.80
C ARG A 112 -7.81 0.26 15.01
N LEU A 113 -8.89 0.89 14.54
CA LEU A 113 -8.81 2.14 13.79
C LEU A 113 -8.36 3.32 14.68
N ALA A 114 -8.90 3.43 15.89
CA ALA A 114 -8.49 4.46 16.85
C ALA A 114 -7.01 4.32 17.24
N PHE A 115 -6.55 3.08 17.43
CA PHE A 115 -5.14 2.78 17.67
C PHE A 115 -4.27 3.09 16.45
N ALA A 116 -4.75 2.75 15.24
CA ALA A 116 -4.09 3.07 13.98
C ALA A 116 -3.86 4.57 13.82
N VAL A 117 -4.86 5.40 14.12
CA VAL A 117 -4.73 6.86 14.08
C VAL A 117 -3.60 7.33 15.01
N LYS A 118 -3.53 6.81 16.24
CA LYS A 118 -2.49 7.19 17.21
C LYS A 118 -1.09 6.79 16.74
N ILE A 119 -0.92 5.54 16.30
CA ILE A 119 0.38 5.06 15.76
C ILE A 119 0.76 5.86 14.52
N GLY A 120 -0.18 6.05 13.60
CA GLY A 120 0.04 6.77 12.34
C GLY A 120 0.46 8.21 12.58
N ALA A 121 -0.23 8.91 13.49
CA ALA A 121 0.11 10.27 13.89
C ALA A 121 1.49 10.34 14.56
N ALA A 122 1.81 9.42 15.47
CA ALA A 122 3.10 9.39 16.17
C ALA A 122 4.26 9.08 15.21
N ALA A 123 4.09 8.08 14.34
CA ALA A 123 5.08 7.73 13.32
C ALA A 123 5.27 8.87 12.31
N GLY A 124 4.18 9.49 11.86
CA GLY A 124 4.21 10.64 10.95
C GLY A 124 4.87 11.87 11.57
N LEU A 125 4.65 12.12 12.87
CA LEU A 125 5.31 13.19 13.60
C LEU A 125 6.82 12.94 13.69
N MET A 126 7.22 11.75 14.13
CA MET A 126 8.64 11.39 14.29
C MET A 126 9.39 11.43 12.96
N PHE A 127 8.82 10.80 11.93
CA PHE A 127 9.42 10.79 10.60
C PHE A 127 9.39 12.18 9.96
N GLY A 128 8.29 12.92 10.12
CA GLY A 128 8.15 14.29 9.66
C GLY A 128 9.19 15.21 10.27
N ILE A 129 9.43 15.15 11.58
CA ILE A 129 10.47 15.94 12.25
C ILE A 129 11.84 15.56 11.70
N PHE A 130 12.15 14.27 11.62
CA PHE A 130 13.43 13.80 11.08
C PHE A 130 13.67 14.33 9.67
N VAL A 131 12.68 14.18 8.79
CA VAL A 131 12.77 14.64 7.41
C VAL A 131 12.84 16.16 7.34
N ALA A 132 12.02 16.89 8.08
CA ALA A 132 12.05 18.35 8.10
C ALA A 132 13.42 18.90 8.53
N LEU A 133 14.09 18.26 9.49
CA LEU A 133 15.46 18.62 9.88
C LEU A 133 16.47 18.40 8.74
N VAL A 134 16.34 17.29 8.01
CA VAL A 134 17.19 16.98 6.84
C VAL A 134 16.88 17.94 5.68
N SER A 135 15.61 18.15 5.35
CA SER A 135 15.14 19.06 4.29
C SER A 135 15.56 20.50 4.55
N THR A 136 15.52 20.94 5.80
CA THR A 136 15.93 22.30 6.18
C THR A 136 17.37 22.56 5.76
N ARG A 137 18.29 21.60 5.92
CA ARG A 137 19.69 21.76 5.47
C ARG A 137 19.79 22.04 3.98
N VAL A 138 19.02 21.30 3.18
CA VAL A 138 18.99 21.47 1.72
C VAL A 138 18.35 22.81 1.36
N ALA A 139 17.24 23.18 1.99
CA ALA A 139 16.58 24.46 1.78
C ALA A 139 17.49 25.65 2.12
N LEU A 140 18.29 25.55 3.19
CA LEU A 140 19.26 26.58 3.59
C LEU A 140 20.35 26.80 2.52
N SER A 141 20.71 25.76 1.76
CA SER A 141 21.68 25.90 0.66
C SER A 141 21.13 26.64 -0.57
N ARG A 142 19.80 26.86 -0.64
CA ARG A 142 19.09 27.48 -1.76
C ARG A 142 18.47 28.83 -1.38
N ILE A 143 18.93 29.45 -0.29
CA ILE A 143 18.38 30.74 0.16
C ILE A 143 18.76 31.83 -0.84
N ALA A 144 17.76 32.55 -1.33
CA ALA A 144 17.94 33.89 -1.86
C ALA A 144 17.32 34.91 -0.88
N PRO A 145 17.97 36.06 -0.69
CA PRO A 145 17.37 37.16 0.04
C PRO A 145 16.26 37.79 -0.81
N GLU A 146 15.05 37.82 -0.28
CA GLU A 146 13.91 38.51 -0.87
C GLU A 146 13.57 39.72 0.00
N PHE A 147 13.53 40.90 -0.63
CA PHE A 147 13.18 42.14 0.03
C PHE A 147 11.68 42.38 -0.14
N GLU A 148 10.91 42.14 0.92
CA GLU A 148 9.49 42.46 0.96
C GLU A 148 9.31 43.70 1.86
N GLY A 149 9.35 44.89 1.25
CA GLY A 149 9.35 46.16 1.98
C GLY A 149 10.67 46.39 2.74
N GLU A 150 10.60 46.64 4.05
CA GLU A 150 11.76 46.85 4.94
C GLU A 150 12.29 45.57 5.60
N ALA A 151 11.64 44.42 5.38
CA ALA A 151 12.04 43.14 5.97
C ALA A 151 12.77 42.24 4.96
N LEU A 152 13.98 41.80 5.32
CA LEU A 152 14.64 40.70 4.64
C LEU A 152 13.94 39.39 5.00
N ARG A 153 13.40 38.68 4.00
CA ARG A 153 12.95 37.31 4.14
C ARG A 153 13.89 36.38 3.38
N ALA A 154 14.26 35.28 4.02
CA ALA A 154 15.00 34.21 3.38
C ALA A 154 13.99 33.24 2.75
N SER A 155 13.90 33.23 1.43
CA SER A 155 13.13 32.24 0.68
C SER A 155 14.08 31.24 0.03
N SER A 156 13.70 29.96 0.07
CA SER A 156 14.39 28.92 -0.68
C SER A 156 13.73 28.78 -2.04
N LEU A 157 14.50 28.93 -3.12
CA LEU A 157 13.98 28.74 -4.47
C LEU A 157 14.07 27.27 -4.85
N SER A 158 12.93 26.69 -5.23
CA SER A 158 12.83 25.31 -5.69
C SER A 158 11.98 25.23 -6.95
N ALA A 159 12.39 24.39 -7.90
CA ALA A 159 11.54 24.07 -9.04
C ALA A 159 10.26 23.34 -8.54
N PRO A 160 9.07 23.64 -9.09
CA PRO A 160 7.84 22.95 -8.70
C PRO A 160 7.95 21.42 -8.77
N ALA A 161 8.64 20.93 -9.79
CA ALA A 161 8.85 19.50 -9.98
C ALA A 161 9.80 18.88 -8.93
N ASP A 162 10.81 19.61 -8.44
CA ASP A 162 11.66 19.15 -7.35
C ASP A 162 10.83 18.92 -6.08
N VAL A 163 9.97 19.89 -5.74
CA VAL A 163 9.08 19.80 -4.57
C VAL A 163 8.12 18.62 -4.72
N LEU A 164 7.51 18.49 -5.90
CA LEU A 164 6.60 17.38 -6.20
C LEU A 164 7.28 16.02 -6.06
N LEU A 165 8.44 15.83 -6.69
CA LEU A 165 9.16 14.57 -6.67
C LEU A 165 9.68 14.23 -5.28
N TYR A 166 10.27 15.21 -4.60
CA TYR A 166 10.82 15.02 -3.27
C TYR A 166 9.74 14.58 -2.28
N VAL A 167 8.63 15.31 -2.21
CA VAL A 167 7.54 15.02 -1.27
C VAL A 167 6.88 13.68 -1.63
N THR A 168 6.60 13.44 -2.90
CA THR A 168 5.96 12.19 -3.36
C THR A 168 6.82 10.96 -3.10
N ALA A 169 8.12 11.02 -3.40
CA ALA A 169 9.04 9.92 -3.14
C ALA A 169 9.10 9.61 -1.64
N LEU A 170 9.18 10.66 -0.82
CA LEU A 170 9.33 10.52 0.61
C LEU A 170 8.07 9.96 1.30
N THR A 171 6.88 10.42 0.91
CA THR A 171 5.62 9.85 1.42
C THR A 171 5.39 8.43 0.91
N THR A 172 5.82 8.09 -0.31
CA THR A 172 5.75 6.72 -0.85
C THR A 172 6.60 5.77 -0.02
N ILE A 173 7.86 6.12 0.25
CA ILE A 173 8.78 5.33 1.07
C ILE A 173 8.25 5.21 2.50
N PHE A 174 7.83 6.34 3.09
CA PHE A 174 7.25 6.36 4.42
C PHE A 174 6.01 5.47 4.52
N GLY A 175 5.10 5.56 3.55
CA GLY A 175 3.90 4.74 3.51
C GLY A 175 4.20 3.24 3.42
N ALA A 176 5.20 2.84 2.63
CA ALA A 176 5.67 1.45 2.54
C ALA A 176 6.24 0.94 3.87
N LEU A 177 7.12 1.72 4.49
CA LEU A 177 7.74 1.40 5.78
C LEU A 177 6.69 1.32 6.89
N LEU A 178 5.83 2.33 6.98
CA LEU A 178 4.78 2.41 8.00
C LEU A 178 3.78 1.27 7.84
N ALA A 179 3.36 0.92 6.62
CA ALA A 179 2.45 -0.20 6.42
C ALA A 179 3.07 -1.54 6.83
N SER A 180 4.37 -1.73 6.59
CA SER A 180 5.10 -2.91 7.04
C SER A 180 5.13 -3.00 8.56
N ALA A 181 5.37 -1.86 9.24
CA ALA A 181 5.42 -1.78 10.70
C ALA A 181 4.04 -1.81 11.38
N ALA A 182 3.01 -1.22 10.75
CA ALA A 182 1.67 -1.06 11.32
C ALA A 182 0.93 -2.39 11.50
N ALA A 183 1.35 -3.45 10.79
CA ALA A 183 0.87 -4.81 11.00
C ALA A 183 1.59 -5.55 12.16
N LEU A 184 2.80 -5.12 12.52
CA LEU A 184 3.66 -5.75 13.52
C LEU A 184 3.54 -5.09 14.89
N ILE A 185 3.66 -3.77 14.95
CA ILE A 185 3.71 -2.99 16.21
C ILE A 185 2.52 -3.29 17.15
N PRO A 186 1.26 -3.39 16.66
CA PRO A 186 0.13 -3.67 17.54
C PRO A 186 0.22 -5.02 18.26
N THR A 187 0.84 -6.01 17.63
CA THR A 187 1.00 -7.35 18.22
C THR A 187 1.93 -7.38 19.43
N TRP A 188 2.74 -6.33 19.64
CA TRP A 188 3.58 -6.18 20.83
C TRP A 188 2.78 -5.79 22.08
N PHE A 189 1.60 -5.21 21.90
CA PHE A 189 0.75 -4.78 23.01
C PHE A 189 -0.31 -5.82 23.35
N ASP A 190 -0.89 -6.45 22.34
CA ASP A 190 -1.92 -7.47 22.50
C ASP A 190 -1.94 -8.40 21.28
N ARG A 191 -2.03 -9.72 21.54
CA ARG A 191 -2.12 -10.76 20.52
C ARG A 191 -3.41 -10.64 19.70
N GLY A 192 -4.46 -9.99 20.22
CA GLY A 192 -5.72 -9.71 19.52
C GLY A 192 -5.58 -8.80 18.28
N TYR A 193 -4.44 -8.13 18.11
CA TYR A 193 -4.14 -7.34 16.89
C TYR A 193 -3.42 -8.11 15.80
N THR A 194 -3.21 -9.42 15.97
CA THR A 194 -2.58 -10.27 14.94
C THR A 194 -3.39 -10.27 13.66
N VAL A 195 -2.69 -10.20 12.52
CA VAL A 195 -3.29 -10.05 11.20
C VAL A 195 -2.85 -11.21 10.30
N ARG A 196 -3.79 -11.82 9.55
CA ARG A 196 -3.48 -12.88 8.56
C ARG A 196 -3.02 -12.37 7.20
N THR A 197 -3.28 -11.10 6.91
CA THR A 197 -2.93 -10.47 5.62
C THR A 197 -1.41 -10.41 5.44
N SER A 198 -0.93 -10.79 4.25
CA SER A 198 0.51 -10.77 3.95
C SER A 198 1.11 -9.36 4.06
N THR A 199 2.28 -9.27 4.69
CA THR A 199 3.04 -8.02 4.84
C THR A 199 3.32 -7.37 3.49
N ARG A 200 3.69 -8.17 2.48
CA ARG A 200 3.92 -7.68 1.11
C ARG A 200 2.72 -6.93 0.52
N SER A 201 1.51 -7.46 0.70
CA SER A 201 0.30 -6.79 0.20
C SER A 201 0.08 -5.45 0.91
N LEU A 202 0.31 -5.39 2.23
CA LEU A 202 0.13 -4.18 3.01
C LEU A 202 1.19 -3.12 2.67
N THR A 203 2.45 -3.53 2.46
CA THR A 203 3.53 -2.64 2.03
C THR A 203 3.20 -1.95 0.70
N VAL A 204 2.68 -2.70 -0.29
CA VAL A 204 2.28 -2.15 -1.59
C VAL A 204 1.12 -1.16 -1.45
N ILE A 205 0.14 -1.49 -0.61
CA ILE A 205 -0.99 -0.58 -0.31
C ILE A 205 -0.47 0.71 0.33
N GLY A 206 0.40 0.60 1.33
CA GLY A 206 1.00 1.74 2.01
C GLY A 206 1.81 2.63 1.07
N ALA A 207 2.62 2.03 0.20
CA ALA A 207 3.42 2.76 -0.79
C ALA A 207 2.53 3.59 -1.72
N ALA A 208 1.48 2.98 -2.27
CA ALA A 208 0.61 3.65 -3.23
C ALA A 208 -0.27 4.73 -2.58
N VAL A 209 -0.79 4.49 -1.38
CA VAL A 209 -1.50 5.52 -0.59
C VAL A 209 -0.55 6.67 -0.27
N GLY A 210 0.69 6.36 0.11
CA GLY A 210 1.75 7.35 0.31
C GLY A 210 2.05 8.17 -0.93
N ALA A 211 2.11 7.55 -2.11
CA ALA A 211 2.32 8.25 -3.38
C ALA A 211 1.20 9.26 -3.66
N VAL A 212 -0.06 8.83 -3.59
CA VAL A 212 -1.22 9.72 -3.80
C VAL A 212 -1.24 10.86 -2.80
N ALA A 213 -1.04 10.56 -1.51
CA ALA A 213 -1.00 11.57 -0.46
C ALA A 213 0.19 12.53 -0.62
N GLY A 214 1.30 12.07 -1.19
CA GLY A 214 2.47 12.89 -1.52
C GLY A 214 2.21 13.91 -2.61
N LEU A 215 1.47 13.55 -3.65
CA LEU A 215 1.04 14.48 -4.69
C LEU A 215 0.21 15.61 -4.11
N ILE A 216 -0.78 15.23 -3.29
CA ILE A 216 -1.66 16.18 -2.60
C ILE A 216 -0.81 17.06 -1.67
N GLY A 217 0.03 16.46 -0.84
CA GLY A 217 0.91 17.17 0.09
C GLY A 217 1.88 18.12 -0.59
N SER A 218 2.42 17.75 -1.74
CA SER A 218 3.30 18.62 -2.53
C SER A 218 2.57 19.85 -3.04
N GLY A 219 1.31 19.70 -3.48
CA GLY A 219 0.45 20.81 -3.87
C GLY A 219 0.17 21.76 -2.70
N VAL A 220 -0.06 21.23 -1.50
CA VAL A 220 -0.24 22.04 -0.28
C VAL A 220 1.05 22.82 0.06
N ILE A 221 2.22 22.19 -0.05
CA ILE A 221 3.51 22.85 0.19
C ILE A 221 3.76 23.96 -0.83
N MET A 222 3.51 23.70 -2.12
CA MET A 222 3.69 24.71 -3.18
C MET A 222 2.69 25.86 -3.07
N ALA A 223 1.43 25.58 -2.71
CA ALA A 223 0.40 26.60 -2.51
C ALA A 223 0.68 27.53 -1.31
N ALA A 224 1.53 27.11 -0.38
CA ALA A 224 2.00 27.94 0.73
C ALA A 224 3.20 28.85 0.36
N GLY A 225 3.83 28.61 -0.81
CA GLY A 225 4.89 29.45 -1.35
C GLY A 225 4.37 30.52 -2.31
N SER A 226 5.27 31.39 -2.77
CA SER A 226 5.02 32.32 -3.86
C SER A 226 5.66 31.80 -5.15
N THR A 227 4.99 31.99 -6.28
CA THR A 227 5.59 31.75 -7.60
C THR A 227 6.47 32.93 -7.96
N VAL A 228 7.68 32.64 -8.43
CA VAL A 228 8.61 33.63 -8.94
C VAL A 228 8.65 33.47 -10.46
N GLU A 229 8.09 34.46 -11.16
CA GLU A 229 8.16 34.52 -12.61
C GLU A 229 9.59 34.60 -13.12
N PRO A 230 9.89 33.93 -14.25
CA PRO A 230 11.22 33.93 -14.83
C PRO A 230 11.56 35.31 -15.39
N THR A 231 12.80 35.73 -15.15
CA THR A 231 13.34 37.01 -15.66
C THR A 231 13.70 36.95 -17.14
N LEU A 232 14.23 35.81 -17.58
CA LEU A 232 14.54 35.53 -18.98
C LEU A 232 13.62 34.43 -19.52
N PRO A 233 13.35 34.40 -20.84
CA PRO A 233 12.51 33.35 -21.46
C PRO A 233 13.04 31.93 -21.24
N GLU A 234 14.35 31.78 -21.04
CA GLU A 234 15.02 30.51 -20.75
C GLU A 234 15.02 30.10 -19.27
N ASP A 235 14.66 31.00 -18.34
CA ASP A 235 14.66 30.68 -16.91
C ASP A 235 13.42 29.84 -16.53
N PRO A 236 13.57 28.83 -15.64
CA PRO A 236 12.43 28.07 -15.15
C PRO A 236 11.59 28.88 -14.15
N VAL A 237 10.28 28.61 -14.12
CA VAL A 237 9.41 29.09 -13.04
C VAL A 237 9.85 28.46 -11.73
N MET A 238 10.08 29.29 -10.71
CA MET A 238 10.49 28.84 -9.39
C MET A 238 9.39 29.07 -8.36
N VAL A 239 9.40 28.27 -7.29
CA VAL A 239 8.59 28.50 -6.10
C VAL A 239 9.51 28.96 -4.99
N ALA A 240 9.20 30.10 -4.38
CA ALA A 240 9.85 30.62 -3.19
C ALA A 240 9.13 30.06 -1.95
N LEU A 241 9.85 29.24 -1.18
CA LEU A 241 9.34 28.64 0.05
C LEU A 241 10.10 29.18 1.25
N ALA A 242 9.37 29.65 2.26
CA ALA A 242 9.94 29.93 3.57
C ALA A 242 10.52 28.62 4.17
N PRO A 243 11.83 28.52 4.46
CA PRO A 243 12.45 27.26 4.88
C PRO A 243 11.82 26.66 6.14
N VAL A 244 11.56 27.48 7.16
CA VAL A 244 10.94 27.02 8.41
C VAL A 244 9.46 26.67 8.21
N GLY A 245 8.72 27.51 7.48
CA GLY A 245 7.29 27.30 7.22
C GLY A 245 7.02 26.02 6.42
N SER A 246 7.79 25.81 5.35
CA SER A 246 7.71 24.60 4.52
C SER A 246 8.10 23.34 5.28
N SER A 247 9.10 23.42 6.17
CA SER A 247 9.46 22.31 7.07
C SER A 247 8.34 21.95 8.05
N ILE A 248 7.67 22.93 8.64
CA ILE A 248 6.50 22.67 9.53
C ILE A 248 5.36 22.05 8.72
N LEU A 249 5.10 22.55 7.52
CA LEU A 249 4.05 22.02 6.65
C LEU A 249 4.37 20.58 6.23
N LEU A 250 5.64 20.27 5.95
CA LEU A 250 6.11 18.92 5.66
C LEU A 250 5.84 17.96 6.82
N VAL A 251 6.07 18.39 8.08
CA VAL A 251 5.70 17.60 9.26
C VAL A 251 4.19 17.33 9.28
N ALA A 252 3.37 18.36 9.05
CA ALA A 252 1.91 18.21 9.03
C ALA A 252 1.45 17.24 7.92
N VAL A 253 2.05 17.31 6.73
CA VAL A 253 1.82 16.36 5.64
C VAL A 253 2.19 14.94 6.08
N MET A 254 3.35 14.73 6.71
CA MET A 254 3.74 13.38 7.18
C MET A 254 2.82 12.82 8.27
N VAL A 255 2.31 13.67 9.17
CA VAL A 255 1.31 13.26 10.17
C VAL A 255 0.02 12.84 9.48
N ALA A 256 -0.48 13.63 8.53
CA ALA A 256 -1.68 13.30 7.77
C ALA A 256 -1.52 11.99 6.98
N VAL A 257 -0.40 11.85 6.26
CA VAL A 257 -0.04 10.62 5.53
C VAL A 257 0.03 9.43 6.48
N GLY A 258 0.67 9.59 7.65
CA GLY A 258 0.82 8.53 8.64
C GLY A 258 -0.53 8.02 9.14
N ILE A 259 -1.45 8.93 9.46
CA ILE A 259 -2.83 8.59 9.85
C ILE A 259 -3.54 7.85 8.71
N VAL A 260 -3.50 8.37 7.48
CA VAL A 260 -4.20 7.76 6.34
C VAL A 260 -3.63 6.37 6.02
N VAL A 261 -2.31 6.21 5.98
CA VAL A 261 -1.67 4.92 5.69
C VAL A 261 -2.01 3.89 6.78
N SER A 262 -1.84 4.22 8.06
CA SER A 262 -2.09 3.26 9.15
C SER A 262 -3.56 2.84 9.19
N THR A 263 -4.49 3.77 8.99
CA THR A 263 -5.93 3.50 9.00
C THR A 263 -6.35 2.63 7.82
N VAL A 264 -5.86 2.92 6.61
CA VAL A 264 -6.14 2.09 5.41
C VAL A 264 -5.54 0.68 5.59
N VAL A 265 -4.31 0.57 6.09
CA VAL A 265 -3.66 -0.72 6.35
C VAL A 265 -4.47 -1.54 7.35
N GLN A 266 -4.91 -0.95 8.46
CA GLN A 266 -5.69 -1.64 9.49
C GLN A 266 -7.11 -1.99 9.01
N ALA A 267 -7.73 -1.14 8.19
CA ALA A 267 -9.02 -1.44 7.57
C ALA A 267 -8.94 -2.62 6.57
N MET A 268 -7.79 -2.79 5.90
CA MET A 268 -7.55 -3.90 4.96
C MET A 268 -7.00 -5.17 5.63
N ALA A 269 -6.65 -5.10 6.92
CA ALA A 269 -6.01 -6.16 7.66
C ALA A 269 -7.03 -7.11 8.30
N LEU A 270 -7.11 -8.36 7.84
CA LEU A 270 -7.96 -9.39 8.47
C LEU A 270 -7.40 -9.80 9.85
N PRO A 271 -8.16 -9.61 10.94
CA PRO A 271 -7.77 -10.08 12.26
C PRO A 271 -7.71 -11.60 12.31
N ALA A 272 -6.76 -12.17 13.06
CA ALA A 272 -6.55 -13.62 13.13
C ALA A 272 -7.56 -14.35 14.03
N GLY A 273 -8.25 -13.63 14.92
CA GLY A 273 -9.21 -14.15 15.89
C GLY A 273 -10.66 -14.27 15.41
N LEU A 274 -10.92 -14.20 14.10
CA LEU A 274 -12.28 -14.31 13.55
C LEU A 274 -12.75 -15.77 13.53
N THR A 275 -14.06 -15.96 13.71
CA THR A 275 -14.68 -17.26 13.45
C THR A 275 -14.66 -17.58 11.94
N ALA A 276 -14.74 -18.86 11.58
CA ALA A 276 -14.67 -19.28 10.17
C ALA A 276 -15.78 -18.65 9.29
N SER A 277 -16.97 -18.39 9.84
CA SER A 277 -18.05 -17.69 9.14
C SER A 277 -17.73 -16.21 8.92
N GLU A 278 -17.19 -15.53 9.92
CA GLU A 278 -16.83 -14.11 9.83
C GLU A 278 -15.63 -13.89 8.91
N GLU A 279 -14.70 -14.83 8.85
CA GLU A 279 -13.54 -14.79 7.94
C GLU A 279 -14.01 -14.78 6.48
N VAL A 280 -14.93 -15.68 6.11
CA VAL A 280 -15.48 -15.75 4.75
C VAL A 280 -16.23 -14.47 4.38
N GLU A 281 -17.05 -13.94 5.28
CA GLU A 281 -17.79 -12.70 5.03
C GLU A 281 -16.83 -11.49 4.89
N SER A 282 -15.84 -11.40 5.79
CA SER A 282 -14.85 -10.33 5.79
C SER A 282 -14.00 -10.34 4.52
N ASP A 283 -13.62 -11.51 4.02
CA ASP A 283 -12.88 -11.66 2.76
C ASP A 283 -13.69 -11.16 1.56
N VAL A 284 -15.00 -11.44 1.52
CA VAL A 284 -15.87 -10.92 0.45
C VAL A 284 -15.97 -9.40 0.50
N ILE A 285 -16.14 -8.82 1.69
CA ILE A 285 -16.21 -7.36 1.88
C ILE A 285 -14.89 -6.72 1.47
N LYS A 286 -13.77 -7.26 1.94
CA LYS A 286 -12.43 -6.77 1.59
C LYS A 286 -12.17 -6.87 0.10
N HIS A 287 -12.54 -7.97 -0.55
CA HIS A 287 -12.34 -8.13 -1.98
C HIS A 287 -13.14 -7.08 -2.79
N ARG A 288 -14.39 -6.80 -2.38
CA ARG A 288 -15.21 -5.74 -2.99
C ARG A 288 -14.61 -4.35 -2.77
N LEU A 289 -14.16 -4.06 -1.55
CA LEU A 289 -13.56 -2.78 -1.21
C LEU A 289 -12.22 -2.57 -1.95
N ALA A 290 -11.41 -3.63 -2.02
CA ALA A 290 -10.16 -3.64 -2.76
C ALA A 290 -10.39 -3.39 -4.25
N THR A 291 -11.38 -4.05 -4.86
CA THR A 291 -11.64 -3.93 -6.30
C THR A 291 -12.29 -2.60 -6.68
N SER A 292 -13.26 -2.10 -5.89
CA SER A 292 -14.02 -0.90 -6.24
C SER A 292 -13.30 0.42 -5.93
N TYR A 293 -12.59 0.50 -4.81
CA TYR A 293 -12.04 1.78 -4.32
C TYR A 293 -10.52 1.76 -4.21
N LEU A 294 -9.95 0.68 -3.68
CA LEU A 294 -8.52 0.65 -3.44
C LEU A 294 -7.75 0.51 -4.74
N MET A 295 -8.14 -0.40 -5.63
CA MET A 295 -7.44 -0.68 -6.88
C MET A 295 -7.30 0.56 -7.78
N PRO A 296 -8.34 1.39 -7.99
CA PRO A 296 -8.19 2.67 -8.68
C PRO A 296 -7.17 3.60 -8.02
N VAL A 297 -7.20 3.75 -6.69
CA VAL A 297 -6.25 4.58 -5.94
C VAL A 297 -4.82 4.04 -6.07
N LEU A 298 -4.65 2.71 -6.00
CA LEU A 298 -3.36 2.06 -6.19
C LEU A 298 -2.81 2.32 -7.60
N VAL A 299 -3.66 2.21 -8.62
CA VAL A 299 -3.31 2.45 -10.01
C VAL A 299 -2.92 3.92 -10.21
N ILE A 300 -3.70 4.87 -9.70
CA ILE A 300 -3.37 6.31 -9.78
C ILE A 300 -2.05 6.59 -9.08
N GLY A 301 -1.85 6.07 -7.87
CA GLY A 301 -0.60 6.24 -7.12
C GLY A 301 0.60 5.66 -7.85
N ALA A 302 0.47 4.45 -8.39
CA ALA A 302 1.53 3.79 -9.16
C ALA A 302 1.85 4.54 -10.46
N ILE A 303 0.83 4.99 -11.21
CA ILE A 303 1.00 5.79 -12.42
C ILE A 303 1.70 7.09 -12.06
N ALA A 304 1.23 7.83 -11.06
CA ALA A 304 1.82 9.10 -10.69
C ALA A 304 3.27 8.97 -10.20
N SER A 305 3.57 7.91 -9.43
CA SER A 305 4.92 7.55 -8.99
C SER A 305 5.89 7.33 -10.14
N PHE A 306 5.44 6.93 -11.33
CA PHE A 306 6.28 6.69 -12.49
C PHE A 306 6.26 7.84 -13.49
N VAL A 307 5.07 8.37 -13.78
CA VAL A 307 4.84 9.40 -14.80
C VAL A 307 5.47 10.72 -14.42
N LEU A 308 5.39 11.14 -13.14
CA LEU A 308 5.88 12.45 -12.75
C LEU A 308 7.43 12.53 -12.76
N PRO A 309 8.17 11.54 -12.25
CA PRO A 309 9.63 11.50 -12.43
C PRO A 309 10.01 11.42 -13.90
N PHE A 310 9.29 10.63 -14.69
CA PHE A 310 9.57 10.49 -16.12
C PHE A 310 9.32 11.80 -16.88
N ALA A 311 8.21 12.49 -16.60
CA ALA A 311 7.91 13.79 -17.18
C ALA A 311 8.95 14.83 -16.79
N TRP A 312 9.35 14.88 -15.52
CA TRP A 312 10.43 15.76 -15.07
C TRP A 312 11.73 15.47 -15.80
N LEU A 313 12.09 14.20 -15.99
CA LEU A 313 13.29 13.81 -16.72
C LEU A 313 13.29 14.36 -18.16
N LEU A 314 12.15 14.28 -18.85
CA LEU A 314 11.99 14.82 -20.20
C LEU A 314 12.07 16.35 -20.24
N LEU A 315 11.52 17.03 -19.24
CA LEU A 315 11.56 18.49 -19.15
C LEU A 315 12.97 19.00 -18.83
N THR A 316 13.67 18.37 -17.90
CA THR A 316 15.05 18.73 -17.52
C THR A 316 16.02 18.53 -18.68
N PHE A 317 15.84 17.47 -19.47
CA PHE A 317 16.73 17.14 -20.58
C PHE A 317 16.02 17.31 -21.94
N HIS A 318 15.42 18.47 -22.20
CA HIS A 318 14.65 18.71 -23.43
C HIS A 318 15.41 18.34 -24.72
N ALA A 319 16.73 18.56 -24.76
CA ALA A 319 17.56 18.27 -25.93
C ALA A 319 17.72 16.76 -26.19
N SER A 320 17.67 15.94 -25.14
CA SER A 320 17.71 14.47 -25.25
C SER A 320 16.34 13.82 -25.04
N ALA A 321 15.29 14.61 -24.82
CA ALA A 321 13.93 14.11 -24.62
C ALA A 321 13.46 13.15 -25.73
N PRO A 322 13.74 13.39 -27.03
CA PRO A 322 13.42 12.41 -28.07
C PRO A 322 14.12 11.07 -27.87
N LEU A 323 15.40 11.08 -27.47
CA LEU A 323 16.18 9.86 -27.25
C LEU A 323 15.69 9.12 -25.99
N ILE A 324 15.44 9.85 -24.90
CA ILE A 324 14.83 9.33 -23.67
C ILE A 324 13.48 8.67 -23.99
N ALA A 325 12.65 9.33 -24.79
CA ALA A 325 11.34 8.81 -25.19
C ALA A 325 11.45 7.55 -26.06
N ILE A 326 12.37 7.52 -27.04
CA ILE A 326 12.61 6.35 -27.90
C ILE A 326 13.06 5.15 -27.05
N VAL A 327 14.01 5.36 -26.13
CA VAL A 327 14.52 4.31 -25.24
C VAL A 327 13.41 3.78 -24.32
N ALA A 328 12.65 4.67 -23.69
CA ALA A 328 11.54 4.29 -22.83
C ALA A 328 10.46 3.52 -23.62
N ALA A 329 10.05 4.03 -24.79
CA ALA A 329 9.08 3.37 -25.65
C ALA A 329 9.56 1.99 -26.14
N GLY A 330 10.84 1.87 -26.53
CA GLY A 330 11.44 0.59 -26.90
C GLY A 330 11.45 -0.40 -25.74
N GLY A 331 11.77 0.05 -24.53
CA GLY A 331 11.70 -0.75 -23.31
C GLY A 331 10.28 -1.25 -23.01
N ILE A 332 9.29 -0.35 -23.08
CA ILE A 332 7.87 -0.68 -22.89
C ILE A 332 7.39 -1.67 -23.94
N LEU A 333 7.74 -1.47 -25.22
CA LEU A 333 7.31 -2.35 -26.31
C LEU A 333 7.93 -3.75 -26.19
N THR A 334 9.21 -3.81 -25.79
CA THR A 334 9.90 -5.08 -25.52
C THR A 334 9.24 -5.81 -24.36
N PHE A 335 8.94 -5.09 -23.27
CA PHE A 335 8.23 -5.66 -22.13
C PHE A 335 6.82 -6.12 -22.49
N ALA A 336 6.06 -5.32 -23.24
CA ALA A 336 4.73 -5.68 -23.72
C ALA A 336 4.75 -6.90 -24.64
N GLY A 337 5.76 -7.02 -25.51
CA GLY A 337 5.97 -8.20 -26.35
C GLY A 337 6.27 -9.45 -25.53
N LEU A 338 7.14 -9.35 -24.52
CA LEU A 338 7.44 -10.45 -23.60
C LEU A 338 6.22 -10.85 -22.77
N ALA A 339 5.45 -9.87 -22.27
CA ALA A 339 4.20 -10.08 -21.57
C ALA A 339 3.17 -10.81 -22.46
N ALA A 340 2.99 -10.36 -23.71
CA ALA A 340 2.07 -10.96 -24.66
C ALA A 340 2.46 -12.39 -25.07
N SER A 341 3.75 -12.73 -25.00
CA SER A 341 4.25 -14.08 -25.32
C SER A 341 3.82 -15.16 -24.31
N LYS A 342 3.36 -14.78 -23.12
CA LYS A 342 2.85 -15.67 -22.08
C LYS A 342 1.33 -15.45 -21.85
N PRO A 343 0.45 -15.90 -22.76
CA PRO A 343 -0.98 -15.58 -22.71
C PRO A 343 -1.71 -16.09 -21.45
N ASN A 344 -1.20 -17.14 -20.80
CA ASN A 344 -1.74 -17.66 -19.52
C ASN A 344 -0.74 -17.58 -18.35
N GLY A 345 0.45 -17.00 -18.57
CA GLY A 345 1.46 -16.84 -17.52
C GLY A 345 1.28 -15.51 -16.82
N SER A 346 1.07 -15.50 -15.50
CA SER A 346 1.16 -14.26 -14.73
C SER A 346 2.61 -13.76 -14.79
N ILE A 347 2.79 -12.51 -15.18
CA ILE A 347 4.09 -11.86 -15.05
C ILE A 347 4.39 -11.80 -13.55
N SER A 348 5.49 -12.41 -13.14
CA SER A 348 5.83 -12.36 -11.72
C SER A 348 6.21 -10.92 -11.37
N ALA A 349 5.88 -10.48 -10.17
CA ALA A 349 6.28 -9.15 -9.69
C ALA A 349 7.81 -8.95 -9.73
N GLY A 350 8.60 -10.03 -9.71
CA GLY A 350 10.05 -9.98 -9.92
C GLY A 350 10.43 -9.67 -11.37
N GLU A 351 9.77 -10.28 -12.36
CA GLU A 351 9.99 -9.99 -13.79
C GLU A 351 9.64 -8.52 -14.11
N PHE A 352 8.53 -8.02 -13.57
CA PHE A 352 8.17 -6.61 -13.71
C PHE A 352 9.18 -5.67 -13.03
N ALA A 353 9.60 -5.97 -11.79
CA ALA A 353 10.56 -5.16 -11.07
C ALA A 353 11.93 -5.10 -11.77
N VAL A 354 12.42 -6.24 -12.28
CA VAL A 354 13.68 -6.29 -13.05
C VAL A 354 13.57 -5.47 -14.33
N ALA A 355 12.44 -5.53 -15.04
CA ALA A 355 12.21 -4.72 -16.23
C ALA A 355 12.15 -3.22 -15.91
N ALA A 356 11.42 -2.82 -14.87
CA ALA A 356 11.30 -1.44 -14.43
C ALA A 356 12.65 -0.86 -13.96
N VAL A 357 13.43 -1.63 -13.20
CA VAL A 357 14.79 -1.27 -12.78
C VAL A 357 15.72 -1.16 -13.99
N GLY A 358 15.64 -2.10 -14.94
CA GLY A 358 16.42 -2.07 -16.18
C GLY A 358 16.17 -0.80 -16.99
N ILE A 359 14.89 -0.46 -17.22
CA ILE A 359 14.52 0.79 -17.90
C ILE A 359 15.02 2.00 -17.10
N GLY A 360 14.83 2.01 -15.78
CA GLY A 360 15.29 3.09 -14.90
C GLY A 360 16.80 3.32 -14.97
N ILE A 361 17.61 2.26 -14.97
CA ILE A 361 19.07 2.34 -15.12
C ILE A 361 19.46 2.92 -16.47
N VAL A 362 18.82 2.49 -17.55
CA VAL A 362 19.11 3.03 -18.90
C VAL A 362 18.75 4.51 -18.96
N LEU A 363 17.61 4.92 -18.39
CA LEU A 363 17.21 6.32 -18.31
C LEU A 363 18.19 7.16 -17.48
N LEU A 364 18.66 6.63 -16.36
CA LEU A 364 19.70 7.26 -15.54
C LEU A 364 21.00 7.45 -16.33
N PHE A 365 21.43 6.43 -17.08
CA PHE A 365 22.63 6.51 -17.92
C PHE A 365 22.49 7.56 -19.02
N VAL A 366 21.34 7.61 -19.70
CA VAL A 366 21.07 8.64 -20.71
C VAL A 366 21.13 10.04 -20.10
N ALA A 367 20.53 10.23 -18.92
CA ALA A 367 20.57 11.50 -18.20
C ALA A 367 22.01 11.90 -17.80
N LEU A 368 22.78 10.96 -17.24
CA LEU A 368 24.18 11.17 -16.83
C LEU A 368 25.08 11.50 -18.02
N VAL A 369 24.97 10.76 -19.12
CA VAL A 369 25.77 10.99 -20.34
C VAL A 369 25.41 12.34 -20.95
N THR A 370 24.12 12.68 -21.01
CA THR A 370 23.68 13.97 -21.54
C THR A 370 24.22 15.12 -20.69
N ASN A 371 24.20 14.99 -19.36
CA ASN A 371 24.77 15.98 -18.45
C ASN A 371 26.31 16.12 -18.62
N ALA A 372 27.02 15.00 -18.74
CA ALA A 372 28.47 15.01 -18.95
C ALA A 372 28.88 15.65 -20.28
N VAL A 373 28.11 15.42 -21.36
CA VAL A 373 28.35 16.02 -22.68
C VAL A 373 28.01 17.52 -22.69
N SER A 374 26.98 17.92 -21.95
CA SER A 374 26.57 19.34 -21.86
C SER A 374 27.53 20.18 -20.99
N GLY A 375 28.18 19.57 -19.99
CA GLY A 375 29.16 20.23 -19.13
C GLY A 375 30.59 20.33 -19.70
N GLY A 376 30.89 19.65 -20.82
CA GLY A 376 32.24 19.58 -21.41
C GLY A 376 32.57 20.67 -22.45
N GLY A 377 31.67 21.62 -22.69
CA GLY A 377 31.77 22.60 -23.77
C GLY A 377 32.44 23.94 -23.43
N GLY A 378 33.02 24.10 -22.24
CA GLY A 378 33.76 25.31 -21.88
C GLY A 378 35.14 25.32 -22.53
N HIS A 379 35.23 25.80 -23.77
CA HIS A 379 36.51 26.15 -24.38
C HIS A 379 37.19 27.22 -23.52
N SER A 380 38.39 26.90 -23.08
CA SER A 380 39.39 27.82 -22.55
C SER A 380 39.81 28.79 -23.64
N ASP A 381 39.18 29.97 -23.68
CA ASP A 381 39.81 31.13 -24.28
C ASP A 381 40.62 31.82 -23.18
N GLU A 382 41.93 31.65 -23.29
CA GLU A 382 42.93 32.46 -22.61
C GLU A 382 42.71 33.93 -22.97
N GLU A 383 42.31 34.75 -22.00
CA GLU A 383 42.65 36.16 -22.00
C GLU A 383 43.16 36.57 -20.61
N SER A 384 44.45 36.91 -20.58
CA SER A 384 45.22 37.36 -19.42
C SER A 384 44.80 38.77 -18.96
N PRO A 385 45.19 39.20 -17.75
CA PRO A 385 44.39 40.07 -16.90
C PRO A 385 44.66 41.56 -17.12
N THR A 386 43.63 42.39 -16.94
CA THR A 386 43.81 43.77 -16.50
C THR A 386 43.00 44.01 -15.25
N GLU A 387 43.74 44.33 -14.20
CA GLU A 387 43.30 44.87 -12.93
C GLU A 387 42.33 46.05 -13.14
N ASP A 388 41.20 46.04 -12.44
CA ASP A 388 40.82 47.25 -11.69
C ASP A 388 39.98 46.89 -10.46
N HIS A 389 40.41 47.43 -9.34
CA HIS A 389 39.87 47.21 -8.01
C HIS A 389 38.69 48.16 -7.77
N ALA A 390 37.54 47.62 -7.37
CA ALA A 390 36.57 48.40 -6.60
C ALA A 390 35.85 47.52 -5.57
N VAL A 391 36.57 47.24 -4.50
CA VAL A 391 36.03 46.76 -3.23
C VAL A 391 35.20 47.88 -2.62
N VAL A 392 33.88 47.75 -2.60
CA VAL A 392 33.02 48.52 -1.70
C VAL A 392 32.70 47.66 -0.49
N GLN A 393 33.56 47.76 0.52
CA GLN A 393 33.22 47.40 1.89
C GLN A 393 32.15 48.37 2.40
N VAL A 394 31.02 47.87 2.87
CA VAL A 394 30.22 48.59 3.87
C VAL A 394 30.29 47.82 5.17
N ARG A 395 30.82 48.52 6.18
CA ARG A 395 30.94 48.16 7.58
C ARG A 395 29.57 48.10 8.27
N ILE A 396 29.41 47.03 9.06
CA ILE A 396 28.59 46.83 10.28
C ILE A 396 27.09 47.09 10.13
#